data_AF-A0A843T3D2-F1
#
_entry.id   AF-A0A843T3D2-F1
#
_cell.length_a   1.000
_cell.length_b   1.000
_cell.length_c   1.000
_cell.angle_alpha   90.00
_cell.angle_beta   90.00
_cell.angle_gamma   90.00
#
_symmetry.space_group_name_H-M   'P 1'
#
loop_
_entity.id
_entity.type
_entity.pdbx_description
1 polymer ?
#
loop_
_entity_poly.entity_id
_entity_poly.type
_entity_poly.pdbx_seq_one_letter_code
_entity_poly.pdbx_strand_id
1 'polypeptide(L)'
;MWDDIREKAEARLANRKATPHFLGAVVLDPQPREGLIGVDVLHIIDGQQRLTTLQFVMASVLLTLRRAGQNEFINIVTACLRNGNPETMRNAAMEVFKVWPTFRDRRSFTLALDAVDLDDLRTRFPAHFTQPKHAECEHGLHAPHADDEANEAAIQQRSVGWGGFCCMMPGVRSNASAGPAHRRSTD
;
A
#
# COMPACT_ATOMS: atom_id res chain seq x y z
N MET A 1 2.26 -2.26 13.38
CA MET A 1 1.75 -3.38 12.56
C MET A 1 2.41 -3.46 11.19
N TRP A 2 2.29 -2.44 10.33
CA TRP A 2 2.97 -2.47 9.02
C TRP A 2 4.49 -2.57 9.14
N ASP A 3 5.10 -1.78 10.03
CA ASP A 3 6.53 -1.83 10.28
C ASP A 3 7.00 -3.21 10.78
N ASP A 4 6.20 -3.88 11.62
CA ASP A 4 6.48 -5.24 12.09
C ASP A 4 6.49 -6.26 10.94
N ILE A 5 5.51 -6.16 10.03
CA ILE A 5 5.42 -7.01 8.84
C ILE A 5 6.61 -6.75 7.91
N ARG A 6 6.95 -5.47 7.70
CA ARG A 6 8.10 -5.05 6.89
C ARG A 6 9.41 -5.57 7.47
N GLU A 7 9.64 -5.41 8.77
CA GLU A 7 10.85 -5.90 9.47
C GLU A 7 11.01 -7.42 9.30
N LYS A 8 9.91 -8.20 9.44
CA LYS A 8 9.97 -9.66 9.22
C LYS A 8 10.20 -10.04 7.77
N ALA A 9 9.66 -9.28 6.81
CA ALA A 9 9.94 -9.49 5.39
C ALA A 9 11.41 -9.18 5.04
N GLU A 10 11.93 -8.03 5.48
CA GLU A 10 13.33 -7.63 5.31
C GLU A 10 14.31 -8.60 5.99
N ALA A 11 13.97 -9.10 7.19
CA ALA A 11 14.77 -10.13 7.86
C ALA A 11 14.85 -11.43 7.04
N ARG A 12 13.74 -11.87 6.44
CA ARG A 12 13.72 -13.05 5.56
C ARG A 12 14.52 -12.81 4.26
N LEU A 13 14.38 -11.63 3.64
CA LEU A 13 15.15 -11.27 2.44
C LEU A 13 16.65 -11.22 2.71
N ALA A 14 17.07 -10.75 3.88
CA ALA A 14 18.45 -10.77 4.33
C ALA A 14 18.93 -12.14 4.86
N ASN A 15 18.15 -13.21 4.64
CA ASN A 15 18.38 -14.58 5.13
C ASN A 15 18.66 -14.68 6.64
N ARG A 16 18.15 -13.72 7.44
CA ARG A 16 18.25 -13.72 8.90
C ARG A 16 17.19 -14.65 9.48
N LYS A 17 17.48 -15.23 10.66
CA LYS A 17 16.55 -16.12 11.36
C LYS A 17 15.21 -15.42 11.61
N ALA A 18 14.14 -15.93 11.00
CA ALA A 18 12.79 -15.44 11.24
C ALA A 18 12.38 -15.74 12.69
N THR A 19 12.25 -14.72 13.52
CA THR A 19 11.72 -14.81 14.87
C THR A 19 10.19 -14.65 14.85
N PRO A 20 9.43 -15.40 15.67
CA PRO A 20 8.00 -15.16 15.86
C PRO A 20 7.75 -13.70 16.27
N HIS A 21 6.64 -13.13 15.82
CA HIS A 21 6.22 -11.79 16.23
C HIS A 21 4.88 -11.87 16.98
N PHE A 22 4.82 -11.20 18.14
CA PHE A 22 3.60 -11.12 18.92
C PHE A 22 2.78 -9.91 18.44
N LEU A 23 1.70 -10.17 17.70
CA LEU A 23 0.80 -9.10 17.21
C LEU A 23 -0.06 -8.47 18.32
N GLY A 24 -0.06 -9.04 19.53
CA GLY A 24 -0.91 -8.66 20.65
C GLY A 24 -2.00 -9.71 20.95
N ALA A 25 -2.60 -9.60 22.13
CA ALA A 25 -3.72 -10.44 22.52
C ALA A 25 -5.02 -10.05 21.79
N VAL A 26 -5.98 -10.97 21.82
CA VAL A 26 -7.38 -10.80 21.46
C VAL A 26 -8.24 -11.41 22.56
N VAL A 27 -9.42 -10.85 22.82
CA VAL A 27 -10.38 -11.41 23.79
C VAL A 27 -11.58 -11.89 22.99
N LEU A 28 -11.90 -13.17 23.15
CA LEU A 28 -12.91 -13.89 22.37
C LEU A 28 -13.93 -14.54 23.30
N ASP A 29 -15.20 -14.48 22.91
CA ASP A 29 -16.33 -15.11 23.59
C ASP A 29 -16.96 -16.18 22.68
N PRO A 30 -16.74 -17.48 22.94
CA PRO A 30 -17.27 -18.56 22.12
C PRO A 30 -18.79 -18.68 22.21
N GLN A 31 -19.45 -18.65 21.05
CA GLN A 31 -20.91 -18.76 21.00
C GLN A 31 -21.37 -20.22 20.93
N PRO A 32 -22.52 -20.57 21.52
CA PRO A 32 -23.08 -21.92 21.41
C PRO A 32 -23.29 -22.35 19.96
N ARG A 33 -22.82 -23.55 19.62
CA ARG A 33 -23.03 -24.15 18.29
C ARG A 33 -24.41 -24.81 18.20
N GLU A 34 -25.28 -24.25 17.38
CA GLU A 34 -26.61 -24.82 17.12
C GLU A 34 -26.55 -25.94 16.06
N GLY A 35 -26.28 -27.18 16.46
CA GLY A 35 -26.35 -28.35 15.58
C GLY A 35 -25.13 -28.58 14.68
N LEU A 36 -25.32 -29.41 13.65
CA LEU A 36 -24.22 -29.96 12.85
C LEU A 36 -23.72 -29.03 11.73
N ILE A 37 -24.56 -28.11 11.23
CA ILE A 37 -24.23 -27.20 10.11
C ILE A 37 -23.97 -25.78 10.62
N GLY A 38 -22.96 -25.13 10.04
CA GLY A 38 -22.45 -23.80 10.39
C GLY A 38 -20.96 -23.80 10.73
N VAL A 39 -20.36 -22.62 10.80
CA VAL A 39 -19.00 -22.43 11.33
C VAL A 39 -19.05 -22.10 12.82
N ASP A 40 -17.97 -22.36 13.55
CA ASP A 40 -17.90 -21.97 14.95
C ASP A 40 -17.76 -20.44 15.06
N VAL A 41 -18.62 -19.83 15.88
CA VAL A 41 -18.70 -18.37 16.01
C VAL A 41 -18.03 -17.92 17.30
N LEU A 42 -17.10 -16.97 17.17
CA LEU A 42 -16.43 -16.30 18.28
C LEU A 42 -16.76 -14.81 18.21
N HIS A 43 -17.39 -14.26 19.24
CA HIS A 43 -17.52 -12.81 19.37
C HIS A 43 -16.17 -12.21 19.79
N ILE A 44 -15.76 -11.13 19.12
CA ILE A 44 -14.52 -10.42 19.41
C ILE A 44 -14.84 -9.30 20.40
N ILE A 45 -14.42 -9.46 21.66
CA ILE A 45 -14.55 -8.44 22.71
C ILE A 45 -13.43 -7.40 22.58
N ASP A 46 -12.20 -7.85 22.33
CA ASP A 46 -11.04 -6.96 22.10
C ASP A 46 -10.14 -7.50 20.97
N GLY A 47 -9.45 -6.58 20.29
CA GLY A 47 -8.56 -6.86 19.18
C GLY A 47 -9.21 -6.76 17.80
N GLN A 48 -10.48 -6.31 17.70
CA GLN A 48 -11.23 -6.22 16.46
C GLN A 48 -10.48 -5.44 15.37
N GLN A 49 -10.03 -4.21 15.65
CA GLN A 49 -9.26 -3.38 14.71
C GLN A 49 -7.99 -4.08 14.20
N ARG A 50 -7.29 -4.81 15.07
CA ARG A 50 -6.08 -5.57 14.74
C ARG A 50 -6.39 -6.76 13.83
N LEU A 51 -7.43 -7.53 14.12
CA LEU A 51 -7.87 -8.65 13.26
C LEU A 51 -8.35 -8.14 11.89
N THR A 52 -9.15 -7.06 11.86
CA THR A 52 -9.60 -6.44 10.60
C THR A 52 -8.42 -5.90 9.78
N THR A 53 -7.43 -5.26 10.42
CA THR A 53 -6.19 -4.80 9.74
C THR A 53 -5.40 -5.99 9.17
N LEU A 54 -5.31 -7.11 9.89
CA LEU A 54 -4.66 -8.32 9.39
C LEU A 54 -5.35 -8.88 8.14
N GLN A 55 -6.68 -8.81 8.07
CA GLN A 55 -7.43 -9.21 6.87
C GLN A 55 -7.09 -8.31 5.67
N PHE A 56 -7.00 -6.99 5.84
CA PHE A 56 -6.58 -6.09 4.76
C PHE A 56 -5.13 -6.34 4.30
N VAL A 57 -4.22 -6.68 5.21
CA VAL A 57 -2.86 -7.13 4.87
C VAL A 57 -2.89 -8.41 4.03
N MET A 58 -3.65 -9.42 4.44
CA MET A 58 -3.76 -10.68 3.67
C MET A 58 -4.40 -10.45 2.30
N ALA A 59 -5.38 -9.55 2.18
CA ALA A 59 -5.96 -9.15 0.91
C ALA A 59 -4.92 -8.47 0.00
N SER A 60 -4.12 -7.53 0.51
CA SER A 60 -3.08 -6.87 -0.31
C SER A 60 -1.98 -7.82 -0.77
N VAL A 61 -1.61 -8.81 0.05
CA VAL A 61 -0.72 -9.92 -0.34
C VAL A 61 -1.36 -10.75 -1.46
N LEU A 62 -2.66 -11.09 -1.36
CA LEU A 62 -3.37 -11.84 -2.39
C LEU A 62 -3.41 -11.12 -3.75
N LEU A 63 -3.69 -9.81 -3.77
CA LEU A 63 -3.63 -8.98 -4.98
C LEU A 63 -2.21 -8.94 -5.57
N THR A 64 -1.19 -8.86 -4.71
CA THR A 64 0.22 -8.84 -5.11
C THR A 64 0.66 -10.19 -5.71
N LEU A 65 0.26 -11.31 -5.12
CA LEU A 65 0.53 -12.66 -5.62
C LEU A 65 -0.11 -12.89 -7.00
N ARG A 66 -1.37 -12.49 -7.18
CA ARG A 66 -2.07 -12.53 -8.48
C ARG A 66 -1.32 -11.73 -9.55
N ARG A 67 -0.95 -10.48 -9.23
CA ARG A 67 -0.17 -9.61 -10.13
C ARG A 67 1.21 -10.19 -10.48
N ALA A 68 1.83 -10.95 -9.58
CA ALA A 68 3.11 -11.62 -9.79
C ALA A 68 2.99 -13.02 -10.44
N GLY A 69 1.78 -13.50 -10.74
CA GLY A 69 1.53 -14.85 -11.28
C GLY A 69 1.80 -16.00 -10.30
N GLN A 70 1.93 -15.71 -9.00
CA GLN A 70 2.37 -16.65 -7.97
C GLN A 70 1.21 -17.50 -7.44
N ASN A 71 0.65 -18.34 -8.31
CA ASN A 71 -0.59 -19.07 -8.08
C ASN A 71 -0.51 -20.10 -6.94
N GLU A 72 0.67 -20.66 -6.67
CA GLU A 72 0.90 -21.66 -5.62
C GLU A 72 0.53 -21.18 -4.20
N PHE A 73 0.68 -19.88 -3.92
CA PHE A 73 0.35 -19.30 -2.61
C PHE A 73 -1.08 -18.74 -2.51
N ILE A 74 -1.81 -18.61 -3.63
CA ILE A 74 -3.15 -17.99 -3.67
C ILE A 74 -4.12 -18.71 -2.72
N ASN A 75 -4.14 -20.04 -2.76
CA ASN A 75 -5.05 -20.84 -1.93
C ASN A 75 -4.72 -20.73 -0.43
N ILE A 76 -3.43 -20.65 -0.08
CA ILE A 76 -2.96 -20.50 1.30
C ILE A 76 -3.42 -19.16 1.87
N VAL A 77 -3.22 -18.06 1.14
CA VAL A 77 -3.64 -16.72 1.60
C VAL A 77 -5.17 -16.57 1.58
N THR A 78 -5.85 -17.16 0.61
CA THR A 78 -7.33 -17.19 0.56
C THR A 78 -7.90 -17.91 1.79
N ALA A 79 -7.29 -19.01 2.22
CA ALA A 79 -7.68 -19.71 3.45
C ALA A 79 -7.41 -18.92 4.74
N CYS A 80 -6.63 -17.84 4.72
CA CYS A 80 -6.48 -16.91 5.85
C CYS A 80 -7.58 -15.81 5.89
N LEU A 81 -8.28 -15.61 4.77
CA LEU A 81 -9.37 -14.62 4.64
C LEU A 81 -10.75 -15.25 4.77
N ARG A 82 -10.91 -16.42 4.15
CA ARG A 82 -12.21 -17.06 3.93
C ARG A 82 -12.25 -18.49 4.47
N ASN A 83 -13.46 -18.94 4.79
CA ASN A 83 -13.76 -20.32 5.12
C ASN A 83 -13.99 -21.11 3.83
N GLY A 84 -13.34 -22.26 3.68
CA GLY A 84 -13.19 -22.96 2.39
C GLY A 84 -14.35 -23.88 1.97
N ASN A 85 -15.32 -24.15 2.84
CA ASN A 85 -16.33 -25.20 2.65
C ASN A 85 -17.77 -24.64 2.67
N PRO A 86 -18.27 -24.02 1.58
CA PRO A 86 -19.62 -23.44 1.53
C PRO A 86 -20.75 -24.41 1.90
N GLU A 87 -20.63 -25.68 1.49
CA GLU A 87 -21.58 -26.78 1.81
C GLU A 87 -21.78 -27.00 3.31
N THR A 88 -20.82 -26.58 4.14
CA THR A 88 -20.88 -26.72 5.61
C THR A 88 -21.39 -25.46 6.32
N MET A 89 -21.64 -24.39 5.57
CA MET A 89 -22.14 -23.12 6.07
C MET A 89 -23.68 -23.13 6.11
N ARG A 90 -24.24 -22.62 7.20
CA ARG A 90 -25.67 -22.33 7.35
C ARG A 90 -26.10 -21.09 6.57
N ASN A 91 -25.21 -20.09 6.52
CA ASN A 91 -25.40 -18.86 5.76
C ASN A 91 -24.05 -18.45 5.14
N ALA A 92 -23.77 -18.97 3.95
CA ALA A 92 -22.52 -18.71 3.25
C ALA A 92 -22.23 -17.22 3.00
N ALA A 93 -23.25 -16.36 2.87
CA ALA A 93 -23.05 -14.91 2.69
C ALA A 93 -22.47 -14.24 3.95
N MET A 94 -22.66 -14.84 5.13
CA MET A 94 -22.09 -14.37 6.40
C MET A 94 -20.83 -15.18 6.76
N GLU A 95 -20.91 -16.51 6.72
CA GLU A 95 -19.87 -17.41 7.22
C GLU A 95 -18.68 -17.59 6.28
N VAL A 96 -18.71 -17.04 5.06
CA VAL A 96 -17.56 -17.09 4.14
C VAL A 96 -16.36 -16.30 4.67
N PHE A 97 -16.55 -15.21 5.40
CA PHE A 97 -15.46 -14.40 5.96
C PHE A 97 -15.07 -14.88 7.37
N LYS A 98 -13.77 -14.90 7.68
CA LYS A 98 -13.28 -15.29 9.02
C LYS A 98 -13.45 -14.24 10.10
N VAL A 99 -13.55 -12.96 9.73
CA VAL A 99 -13.66 -11.83 10.65
C VAL A 99 -14.67 -10.85 10.08
N TRP A 100 -15.59 -10.38 10.93
CA TRP A 100 -16.51 -9.29 10.60
C TRP A 100 -16.22 -8.03 11.44
N PRO A 101 -16.05 -6.86 10.82
CA PRO A 101 -16.01 -5.60 11.56
C PRO A 101 -17.41 -5.17 12.01
N THR A 102 -17.50 -3.98 12.61
CA THR A 102 -18.77 -3.38 13.05
C THR A 102 -19.76 -3.26 11.88
N PHE A 103 -21.07 -3.24 12.17
CA PHE A 103 -22.12 -3.12 11.15
C PHE A 103 -21.90 -1.96 10.17
N ARG A 104 -21.34 -0.84 10.64
CA ARG A 104 -21.00 0.34 9.82
C ARG A 104 -20.02 0.02 8.71
N ASP A 105 -19.01 -0.80 9.00
CA ASP A 105 -17.84 -0.99 8.14
C ASP A 105 -17.97 -2.21 7.23
N ARG A 106 -18.93 -3.12 7.48
CA ARG A 106 -19.11 -4.38 6.75
C ARG A 106 -19.17 -4.21 5.23
N ARG A 107 -19.91 -3.20 4.74
CA ARG A 107 -20.04 -2.94 3.30
C ARG A 107 -18.69 -2.64 2.66
N SER A 108 -17.91 -1.72 3.25
CA SER A 108 -16.59 -1.34 2.75
C SER A 108 -15.59 -2.50 2.90
N PHE A 109 -15.66 -3.25 3.99
CA PHE A 109 -14.83 -4.43 4.22
C PHE A 109 -15.05 -5.51 3.15
N THR A 110 -16.30 -5.91 2.90
CA THR A 110 -16.65 -6.89 1.85
C THR A 110 -16.22 -6.38 0.47
N LEU A 111 -16.53 -5.12 0.12
CA LEU A 111 -16.12 -4.53 -1.16
C LEU A 111 -14.60 -4.58 -1.38
N ALA A 112 -13.80 -4.36 -0.34
CA ALA A 112 -12.33 -4.37 -0.42
C ALA A 112 -11.74 -5.79 -0.47
N LEU A 113 -12.26 -6.74 0.33
CA LEU A 113 -11.79 -8.13 0.33
C LEU A 113 -12.20 -8.90 -0.92
N ASP A 114 -13.31 -8.51 -1.56
CA ASP A 114 -13.82 -9.13 -2.79
C ASP A 114 -13.23 -8.53 -4.07
N ALA A 115 -12.23 -7.64 -3.95
CA ALA A 115 -11.52 -7.11 -5.10
C ALA A 115 -10.65 -8.20 -5.75
N VAL A 116 -10.68 -8.29 -7.08
CA VAL A 116 -9.92 -9.30 -7.83
C VAL A 116 -8.47 -8.85 -8.05
N ASP A 117 -8.28 -7.57 -8.38
CA ASP A 117 -7.00 -6.90 -8.62
C ASP A 117 -7.01 -5.46 -8.07
N LEU A 118 -5.98 -4.67 -8.36
CA LEU A 118 -5.85 -3.29 -7.89
C LEU A 118 -6.77 -2.31 -8.63
N ASP A 119 -7.17 -2.59 -9.85
CA ASP A 119 -7.99 -1.70 -10.69
C ASP A 119 -9.49 -1.89 -10.40
N ASP A 120 -9.92 -3.11 -10.10
CA ASP A 120 -11.20 -3.39 -9.45
C ASP A 120 -11.28 -2.71 -8.06
N LEU A 121 -10.23 -2.82 -7.23
CA LEU A 121 -10.18 -2.12 -5.93
C LEU A 121 -10.29 -0.59 -6.09
N ARG A 122 -9.62 0.00 -7.10
CA ARG A 122 -9.74 1.43 -7.46
C ARG A 122 -11.16 1.80 -7.86
N THR A 123 -11.77 1.00 -8.72
CA THR A 123 -13.14 1.21 -9.22
C THR A 123 -14.17 1.18 -8.10
N ARG A 124 -13.97 0.35 -7.07
CA ARG A 124 -14.84 0.27 -5.88
C ARG A 124 -14.68 1.44 -4.90
N PHE A 125 -13.51 2.11 -4.89
CA PHE A 125 -13.18 3.16 -3.93
C PHE A 125 -12.58 4.42 -4.59
N PRO A 126 -13.24 5.03 -5.60
CA PRO A 126 -12.65 6.08 -6.44
C PRO A 126 -12.25 7.35 -5.68
N ALA A 127 -12.90 7.63 -4.54
CA ALA A 127 -12.60 8.77 -3.67
C ALA A 127 -11.38 8.56 -2.75
N HIS A 128 -10.82 7.34 -2.69
CA HIS A 128 -9.77 6.97 -1.73
C HIS A 128 -8.42 6.65 -2.37
N PHE A 129 -8.34 6.69 -3.70
CA PHE A 129 -7.07 6.65 -4.42
C PHE A 129 -6.63 8.07 -4.78
N THR A 130 -5.32 8.31 -4.78
CA THR A 130 -4.77 9.58 -5.27
C THR A 130 -5.12 9.71 -6.75
N GLN A 131 -6.08 10.59 -7.05
CA GLN A 131 -6.35 10.97 -8.42
C GLN A 131 -5.05 11.54 -9.04
N PRO A 132 -4.70 11.19 -10.28
CA PRO A 132 -3.67 11.92 -10.98
C PRO A 132 -4.15 13.37 -11.06
N LYS A 133 -3.41 14.30 -10.47
CA LYS A 133 -3.67 15.72 -10.69
C LYS A 133 -3.58 15.94 -12.19
N HIS A 134 -4.70 16.27 -12.83
CA HIS A 134 -4.64 16.88 -14.14
C HIS A 134 -3.82 18.14 -13.96
N ALA A 135 -2.67 18.20 -14.64
CA ALA A 135 -1.89 19.43 -14.73
C ALA A 135 -2.68 20.36 -15.64
N GLU A 136 -3.61 21.10 -15.05
CA GLU A 136 -4.23 22.28 -15.65
C GLU A 136 -3.13 23.33 -15.80
N CYS A 137 -2.33 23.16 -16.86
CA CYS A 137 -1.50 24.19 -17.42
C CYS A 137 -2.44 25.27 -17.97
N GLU A 138 -2.87 26.19 -17.11
CA GLU A 138 -3.48 27.46 -17.50
C GLU A 138 -2.45 28.30 -18.29
N HIS A 139 -2.17 27.90 -19.53
CA HIS A 139 -1.59 28.76 -20.54
C HIS A 139 -2.67 29.73 -21.02
N GLY A 140 -3.04 30.65 -20.14
CA GLY A 140 -3.75 31.86 -20.51
C GLY A 140 -2.84 32.72 -21.38
N LEU A 141 -2.77 32.43 -22.69
CA LEU A 141 -2.28 33.37 -23.68
C LEU A 141 -3.27 34.54 -23.75
N HIS A 142 -3.11 35.50 -22.85
CA HIS A 142 -3.66 36.83 -23.05
C HIS A 142 -2.75 37.58 -24.04
N ALA A 143 -3.27 37.88 -25.23
CA ALA A 143 -2.58 38.70 -26.20
C ALA A 143 -2.36 40.11 -25.63
N PRO A 144 -1.25 40.80 -25.98
CA PRO A 144 -0.97 42.13 -25.46
C PRO A 144 -1.93 43.15 -26.09
N HIS A 145 -2.73 43.80 -25.26
CA HIS A 145 -3.28 45.11 -25.60
C HIS A 145 -2.26 46.17 -25.20
N ALA A 146 -1.95 47.05 -26.14
CA ALA A 146 -1.08 48.19 -25.92
C ALA A 146 -1.80 49.32 -25.17
N ASP A 147 -1.00 50.23 -24.64
CA ASP A 147 -1.35 51.58 -24.20
C ASP A 147 -2.26 51.69 -22.96
N ASP A 148 -1.65 51.91 -21.80
CA ASP A 148 -1.74 53.24 -21.17
C ASP A 148 -0.63 53.49 -20.15
N GLU A 149 -0.03 54.68 -20.24
CA GLU A 149 1.19 55.10 -19.54
C GLU A 149 0.82 55.88 -18.26
N ALA A 150 0.77 55.22 -17.10
CA ALA A 150 0.46 55.90 -15.83
C ALA A 150 1.15 55.34 -14.58
N ASN A 151 1.92 56.23 -13.95
CA ASN A 151 2.25 56.27 -12.53
C ASN A 151 3.29 55.28 -11.95
N GLU A 152 4.55 55.58 -12.26
CA GLU A 152 5.69 55.28 -11.41
C GLU A 152 5.53 55.90 -9.99
N ALA A 153 6.24 55.33 -9.00
CA ALA A 153 6.34 55.76 -7.60
C ALA A 153 5.10 55.62 -6.68
N ALA A 154 5.09 54.54 -5.87
CA ALA A 154 5.03 54.65 -4.40
C ALA A 154 5.35 53.32 -3.66
N ILE A 155 6.05 53.45 -2.53
CA ILE A 155 6.16 52.47 -1.41
C ILE A 155 7.01 51.22 -1.67
N GLN A 156 8.30 51.49 -1.68
CA GLN A 156 9.35 50.63 -1.11
C GLN A 156 9.05 50.26 0.36
N GLN A 157 8.89 48.97 0.71
CA GLN A 157 9.18 48.45 2.06
C GLN A 157 9.27 46.91 2.12
N ARG A 158 10.48 46.40 2.40
CA ARG A 158 10.84 45.17 3.18
C ARG A 158 10.11 43.83 2.88
N SER A 159 10.77 42.68 2.78
CA SER A 159 12.21 42.36 2.87
C SER A 159 12.50 40.92 2.42
N VAL A 160 13.53 40.75 1.57
CA VAL A 160 14.39 39.55 1.36
C VAL A 160 13.91 38.13 1.73
N GLY A 161 13.88 37.28 0.69
CA GLY A 161 14.37 35.89 0.75
C GLY A 161 13.33 34.79 1.07
N TRP A 162 13.32 33.63 0.41
CA TRP A 162 14.26 33.03 -0.56
C TRP A 162 13.50 32.31 -1.69
N GLY A 163 13.91 32.50 -2.94
CA GLY A 163 13.80 31.45 -3.96
C GLY A 163 14.88 30.37 -3.69
N GLY A 164 14.81 29.14 -4.20
CA GLY A 164 14.19 28.75 -5.47
C GLY A 164 15.29 28.44 -6.50
N PHE A 165 15.88 27.24 -6.43
CA PHE A 165 16.73 26.61 -7.45
C PHE A 165 16.56 25.09 -7.22
N CYS A 166 15.96 24.29 -8.11
CA CYS A 166 16.18 24.07 -9.55
C CYS A 166 17.47 23.29 -9.85
N CYS A 167 17.30 22.19 -10.61
CA CYS A 167 18.33 21.23 -10.97
C CYS A 167 19.28 21.72 -12.08
N MET A 168 20.37 20.96 -12.24
CA MET A 168 20.82 20.32 -13.50
C MET A 168 22.18 20.74 -14.10
N MET A 169 22.92 19.73 -14.57
CA MET A 169 24.04 19.73 -15.54
C MET A 169 25.43 20.25 -15.10
N PRO A 170 26.52 19.91 -15.82
CA PRO A 170 26.73 18.82 -16.81
C PRO A 170 27.96 17.92 -16.49
N GLY A 171 28.11 16.81 -17.23
CA GLY A 171 29.34 16.01 -17.23
C GLY A 171 30.33 16.40 -18.34
N VAL A 172 31.61 16.05 -18.17
CA VAL A 172 32.66 16.12 -19.20
C VAL A 172 33.42 14.79 -19.24
N ARG A 173 33.68 14.28 -20.45
CA ARG A 173 34.58 13.15 -20.73
C ARG A 173 35.79 13.65 -21.52
N SER A 174 36.99 13.11 -21.23
CA SER A 174 38.09 12.78 -22.17
C SER A 174 39.46 12.84 -21.46
N ASN A 175 40.53 12.15 -21.85
CA ASN A 175 40.76 10.83 -22.48
C ASN A 175 42.30 10.58 -22.47
N ALA A 176 42.77 9.34 -22.69
CA ALA A 176 44.19 8.97 -22.98
C ALA A 176 45.24 9.26 -21.86
N SER A 177 46.49 8.76 -21.80
CA SER A 177 47.23 7.55 -22.29
C SER A 177 48.70 7.65 -21.77
N ALA A 178 49.53 6.62 -21.50
CA ALA A 178 49.47 5.16 -21.57
C ALA A 178 50.41 4.51 -20.50
N GLY A 179 51.06 3.38 -20.79
CA GLY A 179 52.13 2.74 -19.95
C GLY A 179 53.57 3.13 -20.37
N PRO A 180 54.65 2.37 -20.01
CA PRO A 180 54.66 0.90 -19.83
C PRO A 180 55.48 0.31 -18.64
N ALA A 181 55.43 -1.02 -18.60
CA ALA A 181 56.04 -2.02 -17.70
C ALA A 181 57.52 -1.88 -17.24
N HIS A 182 57.83 -2.48 -16.06
CA HIS A 182 58.84 -3.56 -15.99
C HIS A 182 58.70 -4.53 -14.78
N ARG A 183 59.36 -5.70 -14.90
CA ARG A 183 59.26 -6.95 -14.10
C ARG A 183 60.12 -7.03 -12.82
N ARG A 184 59.71 -7.91 -11.89
CA ARG A 184 60.41 -9.11 -11.30
C ARG A 184 59.53 -9.64 -10.13
N SER A 185 59.05 -10.89 -10.05
CA SER A 185 59.65 -12.25 -9.99
C SER A 185 60.38 -12.58 -8.67
N THR A 186 59.96 -13.69 -8.03
CA THR A 186 60.60 -14.46 -6.93
C THR A 186 60.86 -13.69 -5.62
N ASP A 187 60.64 -14.24 -4.43
CA ASP A 187 60.51 -15.65 -4.02
C ASP A 187 59.11 -16.05 -3.46
#